data_AF-D8IAX7-F1
#
_entry.id   AF-D8IAX7-F1
#
_cell.length_a   1.000
_cell.length_b   1.000
_cell.length_c   1.000
_cell.angle_alpha   90.00
_cell.angle_beta   90.00
_cell.angle_gamma   90.00
#
_symmetry.space_group_name_H-M   'P 1'
#
loop_
_entity.id
_entity.type
_entity.pdbx_description
1 polymer ?
#
loop_
_entity_poly.entity_id
_entity_poly.type
_entity_poly.pdbx_seq_one_letter_code
_entity_poly.pdbx_strand_id
1 'polypeptide(L)'
;MKKKLYFIFALLILIIVLIVSCNKINILGANYIPPETDFKLPEEAIPGYIDVNPVPAKYGEVFGGFSKKFKYKDKWYILADYMYDYDPERKKLNKTDKNIILEIDDNANINVYAKNVDYDIFDRLKYNISVIENDRVIYEPSSYGKYSISNISPSSGKIIHSIVYDNIYYTSSDLINWQTNGSDNNIRYKMPYPNPFNFDESFQGGYGTYVSRFFQFKDYIYLIGLVETFYEQNPSGTRPIESGSFTISKDYYYRIHKSKDTSVGANWEKIDNTPWGARSTKFVIGDFDVKIDKDKIYFSKGYREYYEYSPSDNKWAVKYESFRYDSRIWSSTDGVNWNLEYDEYAFYKATNIYDSDFKGLDRYLQSRIRTPEEPNWVKLDNVIYYKSDNTYSSQELNGKIYYYPTVPYAEIDAAYNRGEEYFTVSQKHLKGAGKNQFFAAREKPNEADSWKLITPIDYTDDLMVWQSGGEKVLLNINNKVIQFIDYYQIELMIKSPPIESYSTLVNYFRDCEKKYREGFYDPVLGYFVISIREAMYYGAKADMTEAFMKNYKEYIMPDESLTHYTVEFKY
;
A
#
# COMPACT_ATOMS: atom_id res chain seq x y z
N MET A 1 -93.04 18.45 -44.18
CA MET A 1 -92.01 17.39 -44.29
C MET A 1 -90.63 17.86 -44.79
N LYS A 2 -90.50 18.88 -45.65
CA LYS A 2 -89.19 19.29 -46.22
C LYS A 2 -88.18 19.92 -45.25
N LYS A 3 -88.59 20.56 -44.14
CA LYS A 3 -87.66 21.27 -43.23
C LYS A 3 -86.87 20.37 -42.26
N LYS A 4 -87.39 19.20 -41.85
CA LYS A 4 -86.66 18.25 -40.99
C LYS A 4 -85.56 17.49 -41.77
N LEU A 5 -85.73 17.34 -43.10
CA LEU A 5 -84.76 16.65 -43.97
C LEU A 5 -83.48 17.47 -44.18
N TYR A 6 -83.60 18.79 -44.34
CA TYR A 6 -82.44 19.68 -44.50
C TYR A 6 -81.58 19.80 -43.23
N PHE A 7 -82.19 19.69 -42.04
CA PHE A 7 -81.46 19.75 -40.78
C PHE A 7 -80.63 18.47 -40.54
N ILE A 8 -81.17 17.31 -40.94
CA ILE A 8 -80.46 16.02 -40.89
C ILE A 8 -79.33 15.99 -41.93
N PHE A 9 -79.54 16.54 -43.13
CA PHE A 9 -78.51 16.64 -44.17
C PHE A 9 -77.36 17.58 -43.77
N ALA A 10 -77.66 18.71 -43.10
CA ALA A 10 -76.66 19.63 -42.59
C ALA A 10 -75.82 19.04 -41.45
N LEU A 11 -76.43 18.25 -40.56
CA LEU A 11 -75.72 17.56 -39.48
C LEU A 11 -74.75 16.48 -40.01
N LEU A 12 -75.14 15.77 -41.07
CA LEU A 12 -74.33 14.74 -41.73
C LEU A 12 -73.11 15.34 -42.45
N ILE A 13 -73.27 16.50 -43.10
CA ILE A 13 -72.16 17.23 -43.73
C ILE A 13 -71.18 17.74 -42.67
N LEU A 14 -71.65 18.19 -41.50
CA LEU A 14 -70.80 18.67 -40.41
C LEU A 14 -69.95 17.54 -39.79
N ILE A 15 -70.52 16.34 -39.65
CA ILE A 15 -69.81 15.15 -39.14
C ILE A 15 -68.75 14.66 -40.14
N ILE A 16 -69.02 14.73 -41.45
CA ILE A 16 -68.05 14.38 -42.50
C ILE A 16 -66.87 15.38 -42.52
N VAL A 17 -67.12 16.68 -42.32
CA VAL A 17 -66.07 17.70 -42.25
C VAL A 17 -65.18 17.55 -40.99
N LEU A 18 -65.73 17.04 -39.88
CA LEU A 18 -64.97 16.75 -38.66
C LEU A 18 -64.11 15.46 -38.74
N ILE A 19 -64.48 14.51 -39.61
CA ILE A 19 -63.70 13.27 -39.82
C ILE A 19 -62.53 13.50 -40.80
N VAL A 20 -62.69 14.40 -41.78
CA VAL A 20 -61.64 14.67 -42.80
C VAL A 20 -60.57 15.66 -42.31
N SER A 21 -60.76 16.38 -41.20
CA SER A 21 -59.74 17.30 -40.65
C SER A 21 -58.70 16.64 -39.71
N CYS A 22 -58.81 15.34 -39.44
CA CYS A 22 -57.80 14.57 -38.71
C CYS A 22 -57.13 13.53 -39.63
N ASN A 23 -56.34 14.02 -40.59
CA ASN A 23 -55.08 13.39 -40.96
C ASN A 23 -54.20 14.43 -41.65
N LYS A 24 -53.13 14.83 -40.96
CA LYS A 24 -52.09 15.72 -41.49
C LYS A 24 -51.43 15.04 -42.69
N ILE A 25 -51.68 15.59 -43.86
CA ILE A 25 -50.80 15.45 -45.03
C ILE A 25 -49.68 16.47 -44.86
N ASN A 26 -48.45 15.97 -44.90
CA ASN A 26 -47.21 16.74 -44.90
C ASN A 26 -46.91 17.13 -46.37
N ILE A 27 -47.03 18.42 -46.72
CA ILE A 27 -46.95 18.91 -48.13
C ILE A 27 -45.63 19.68 -48.40
N LEU A 28 -44.64 19.56 -47.53
CA LEU A 28 -43.28 20.07 -47.81
C LEU A 28 -42.24 19.06 -47.32
N GLY A 29 -42.15 17.94 -48.03
CA GLY A 29 -40.94 17.13 -48.01
C GLY A 29 -39.82 17.87 -48.76
N ALA A 30 -38.65 17.96 -48.15
CA ALA A 30 -37.44 18.16 -48.94
C ALA A 30 -37.24 16.90 -49.80
N ASN A 31 -36.94 17.05 -51.09
CA ASN A 31 -36.55 15.98 -52.03
C ASN A 31 -35.20 15.30 -51.66
N TYR A 32 -34.79 15.45 -50.40
CA TYR A 32 -33.68 14.80 -49.77
C TYR A 32 -34.20 14.35 -48.41
N ILE A 33 -34.68 13.11 -48.33
CA ILE A 33 -34.73 12.42 -47.05
C ILE A 33 -33.26 12.12 -46.79
N PRO A 34 -32.56 12.82 -45.86
CA PRO A 34 -31.27 12.32 -45.44
C PRO A 34 -31.50 10.86 -45.01
N PRO A 35 -30.56 9.93 -45.25
CA PRO A 35 -30.68 8.59 -44.67
C PRO A 35 -31.10 8.75 -43.20
N GLU A 36 -31.95 7.85 -42.69
CA GLU A 36 -32.42 7.88 -41.29
C GLU A 36 -31.32 8.52 -40.46
N THR A 37 -31.59 9.70 -39.88
CA THR A 37 -30.59 10.31 -39.01
C THR A 37 -30.32 9.23 -38.01
N ASP A 38 -29.16 8.61 -38.16
CA ASP A 38 -28.65 7.63 -37.24
C ASP A 38 -28.47 8.50 -36.01
N PHE A 39 -29.50 8.55 -35.17
CA PHE A 39 -29.37 8.92 -33.77
C PHE A 39 -28.59 7.75 -33.13
N LYS A 40 -27.42 7.44 -33.69
CA LYS A 40 -26.24 7.25 -32.90
C LYS A 40 -26.23 8.45 -31.98
N LEU A 41 -26.72 8.22 -30.77
CA LEU A 41 -26.14 8.81 -29.59
C LEU A 41 -24.66 8.96 -29.90
N PRO A 42 -24.07 10.17 -29.78
CA PRO A 42 -22.66 10.35 -30.09
C PRO A 42 -21.93 9.17 -29.47
N GLU A 43 -21.04 8.49 -30.21
CA GLU A 43 -20.19 7.43 -29.63
C GLU A 43 -19.43 7.95 -28.38
N GLU A 44 -19.48 9.28 -28.19
CA GLU A 44 -18.96 10.12 -27.12
C GLU A 44 -19.91 10.40 -25.93
N ALA A 45 -21.18 10.00 -25.88
CA ALA A 45 -22.02 10.29 -24.72
C ALA A 45 -21.45 9.65 -23.44
N ILE A 46 -21.49 10.30 -22.27
CA ILE A 46 -21.26 9.60 -20.99
C ILE A 46 -22.61 8.96 -20.65
N PRO A 47 -22.65 7.69 -20.20
CA PRO A 47 -23.94 7.05 -19.94
C PRO A 47 -24.73 7.87 -18.93
N GLY A 48 -25.98 8.15 -19.27
CA GLY A 48 -26.89 8.88 -18.39
C GLY A 48 -27.42 8.00 -17.27
N TYR A 49 -27.43 6.68 -17.49
CA TYR A 49 -27.97 5.73 -16.52
C TYR A 49 -27.24 4.38 -16.49
N ILE A 50 -27.50 3.60 -15.44
CA ILE A 50 -27.04 2.20 -15.33
C ILE A 50 -28.18 1.25 -14.98
N ASP A 51 -28.04 0.01 -15.45
CA ASP A 51 -28.80 -1.15 -15.01
C ASP A 51 -27.91 -2.04 -14.15
N VAL A 52 -28.45 -2.51 -13.02
CA VAL A 52 -27.70 -3.27 -12.00
C VAL A 52 -28.45 -4.55 -11.71
N ASN A 53 -27.87 -5.66 -12.17
CA ASN A 53 -28.48 -6.98 -12.10
C ASN A 53 -27.79 -7.84 -11.04
N PRO A 54 -28.46 -8.18 -9.92
CA PRO A 54 -27.88 -9.04 -8.88
C PRO A 54 -27.69 -10.48 -9.35
N VAL A 55 -26.60 -11.10 -8.88
CA VAL A 55 -26.34 -12.51 -9.10
C VAL A 55 -26.38 -13.26 -7.76
N PRO A 56 -27.39 -14.12 -7.53
CA PRO A 56 -27.51 -14.90 -6.32
C PRO A 56 -26.31 -15.79 -6.05
N ALA A 57 -25.93 -15.90 -4.79
CA ALA A 57 -24.94 -16.84 -4.31
C ALA A 57 -25.51 -18.26 -4.31
N LYS A 58 -24.63 -19.22 -4.60
CA LYS A 58 -24.96 -20.63 -4.49
C LYS A 58 -24.91 -21.05 -3.02
N TYR A 59 -26.05 -21.49 -2.48
CA TYR A 59 -26.18 -21.96 -1.10
C TYR A 59 -25.71 -20.96 -0.02
N GLY A 60 -25.87 -19.65 -0.25
CA GLY A 60 -25.46 -18.65 0.74
C GLY A 60 -23.96 -18.34 0.79
N GLU A 61 -23.13 -18.97 -0.06
CA GLU A 61 -21.67 -18.79 -0.05
C GLU A 61 -21.25 -17.43 -0.60
N VAL A 62 -20.68 -16.58 0.25
CA VAL A 62 -20.26 -15.21 -0.09
C VAL A 62 -18.87 -14.87 0.43
N PHE A 63 -18.26 -13.79 -0.06
CA PHE A 63 -16.85 -13.47 0.16
C PHE A 63 -16.65 -12.02 0.63
N GLY A 64 -15.51 -11.76 1.25
CA GLY A 64 -15.16 -10.40 1.68
C GLY A 64 -13.68 -10.23 2.01
N GLY A 65 -13.28 -8.98 2.22
CA GLY A 65 -11.90 -8.59 2.48
C GLY A 65 -11.07 -8.68 1.21
N PHE A 66 -11.64 -8.21 0.11
CA PHE A 66 -10.97 -8.26 -1.19
C PHE A 66 -9.76 -7.33 -1.19
N SER A 67 -8.60 -7.89 -1.50
CA SER A 67 -7.32 -7.20 -1.30
C SER A 67 -6.57 -6.89 -2.58
N LYS A 68 -6.64 -7.80 -3.56
CA LYS A 68 -5.95 -7.70 -4.84
C LYS A 68 -6.66 -8.52 -5.91
N LYS A 69 -6.66 -7.99 -7.13
CA LYS A 69 -7.06 -8.68 -8.36
C LYS A 69 -5.87 -8.73 -9.31
N PHE A 70 -5.76 -9.79 -10.09
CA PHE A 70 -4.71 -9.94 -11.12
C PHE A 70 -5.12 -10.97 -12.16
N LYS A 71 -4.55 -10.89 -13.36
CA LYS A 71 -4.68 -11.95 -14.38
C LYS A 71 -3.52 -12.92 -14.30
N TYR A 72 -3.79 -14.21 -14.46
CA TYR A 72 -2.77 -15.26 -14.59
C TYR A 72 -3.33 -16.37 -15.49
N LYS A 73 -2.54 -16.86 -16.45
CA LYS A 73 -3.00 -17.87 -17.44
C LYS A 73 -4.36 -17.50 -18.08
N ASP A 74 -4.47 -16.24 -18.51
CA ASP A 74 -5.67 -15.65 -19.13
C ASP A 74 -6.95 -15.65 -18.27
N LYS A 75 -6.86 -15.99 -16.99
CA LYS A 75 -7.99 -15.95 -16.05
C LYS A 75 -7.83 -14.85 -15.01
N TRP A 76 -8.96 -14.35 -14.53
CA TRP A 76 -9.00 -13.40 -13.42
C TRP A 76 -8.91 -14.14 -12.08
N TYR A 77 -8.05 -13.62 -11.21
CA TYR A 77 -7.96 -14.06 -9.82
C TYR A 77 -8.22 -12.89 -8.87
N ILE A 78 -8.94 -13.14 -7.78
CA ILE A 78 -9.17 -12.17 -6.70
C ILE A 78 -8.81 -12.82 -5.36
N LEU A 79 -8.06 -12.10 -4.54
CA LEU A 79 -7.72 -12.50 -3.18
C LEU A 79 -8.76 -11.92 -2.21
N ALA A 80 -9.43 -12.79 -1.45
CA ALA A 80 -10.39 -12.43 -0.42
C ALA A 80 -9.90 -12.92 0.95
N ASP A 81 -9.92 -12.06 1.96
CA ASP A 81 -9.49 -12.45 3.30
C ASP A 81 -10.44 -13.52 3.89
N TYR A 82 -11.74 -13.49 3.58
CA TYR A 82 -12.75 -14.34 4.21
C TYR A 82 -13.84 -14.87 3.27
N MET A 83 -14.34 -16.06 3.60
CA MET A 83 -15.56 -16.68 3.06
C MET A 83 -16.59 -16.82 4.18
N TYR A 84 -17.87 -16.67 3.82
CA TYR A 84 -18.99 -16.71 4.73
C TYR A 84 -20.13 -17.57 4.17
N ASP A 85 -20.90 -18.16 5.06
CA ASP A 85 -22.25 -18.62 4.80
C ASP A 85 -23.22 -17.53 5.29
N TYR A 86 -23.99 -16.97 4.37
CA TYR A 86 -24.97 -15.93 4.65
C TYR A 86 -26.37 -16.51 4.79
N ASP A 87 -26.96 -16.31 5.98
CA ASP A 87 -28.36 -16.64 6.30
C ASP A 87 -29.23 -15.40 6.05
N PRO A 88 -30.01 -15.35 4.95
CA PRO A 88 -30.81 -14.17 4.62
C PRO A 88 -32.01 -13.99 5.56
N GLU A 89 -32.61 -15.09 6.03
CA GLU A 89 -33.75 -15.05 6.96
C GLU A 89 -33.37 -14.42 8.30
N ARG A 90 -32.16 -14.73 8.79
CA ARG A 90 -31.67 -14.19 10.08
C ARG A 90 -30.78 -12.96 9.92
N LYS A 91 -30.48 -12.54 8.68
CA LYS A 91 -29.53 -11.47 8.34
C LYS A 91 -28.20 -11.69 9.07
N LYS A 92 -27.61 -12.89 8.95
CA LYS A 92 -26.41 -13.29 9.72
C LYS A 92 -25.32 -13.83 8.82
N LEU A 93 -24.09 -13.36 9.06
CA LEU A 93 -22.88 -13.90 8.43
C LEU A 93 -22.16 -14.87 9.38
N ASN A 94 -21.96 -16.10 8.92
CA ASN A 94 -21.15 -17.09 9.60
C ASN A 94 -19.87 -17.31 8.80
N LYS A 95 -18.74 -16.88 9.34
CA LYS A 95 -17.43 -17.05 8.71
C LYS A 95 -17.07 -18.53 8.63
N THR A 96 -16.72 -19.01 7.44
CA THR A 96 -16.44 -20.43 7.17
C THR A 96 -14.96 -20.69 6.93
N ASP A 97 -14.33 -19.87 6.10
CA ASP A 97 -12.92 -20.05 5.70
C ASP A 97 -12.19 -18.68 5.63
N LYS A 98 -10.85 -18.71 5.55
CA LYS A 98 -9.99 -17.52 5.43
C LYS A 98 -8.95 -17.68 4.31
N ASN A 99 -8.32 -16.58 3.90
CA ASN A 99 -7.25 -16.54 2.88
C ASN A 99 -7.67 -17.30 1.61
N ILE A 100 -8.65 -16.74 0.90
CA ILE A 100 -9.33 -17.36 -0.23
C ILE A 100 -8.78 -16.81 -1.53
N ILE A 101 -8.47 -17.71 -2.47
CA ILE A 101 -8.16 -17.36 -3.85
C ILE A 101 -9.38 -17.72 -4.68
N LEU A 102 -9.96 -16.71 -5.33
CA LEU A 102 -11.09 -16.85 -6.24
C LEU A 102 -10.57 -16.82 -7.67
N GLU A 103 -11.05 -17.74 -8.49
CA GLU A 103 -10.92 -17.71 -9.96
C GLU A 103 -12.24 -17.23 -10.54
N ILE A 104 -12.20 -16.23 -11.43
CA ILE A 104 -13.38 -15.71 -12.10
C ILE A 104 -13.34 -16.15 -13.56
N ASP A 105 -14.41 -16.82 -14.00
CA ASP A 105 -14.54 -17.29 -15.38
C ASP A 105 -15.05 -16.19 -16.34
N ASP A 106 -15.10 -16.51 -17.63
CA ASP A 106 -15.56 -15.60 -18.68
C ASP A 106 -17.04 -15.20 -18.57
N ASN A 107 -17.82 -15.89 -17.75
CA ASN A 107 -19.21 -15.59 -17.46
C ASN A 107 -19.39 -14.86 -16.12
N ALA A 108 -18.29 -14.41 -15.51
CA ALA A 108 -18.25 -13.79 -14.18
C ALA A 108 -18.63 -14.70 -13.01
N ASN A 109 -18.68 -16.03 -13.22
CA ASN A 109 -18.90 -16.95 -12.11
C ASN A 109 -17.66 -17.02 -11.23
N ILE A 110 -17.90 -17.01 -9.92
CA ILE A 110 -16.86 -17.19 -8.91
C ILE A 110 -16.64 -18.68 -8.68
N ASN A 111 -15.39 -19.12 -8.83
CA ASN A 111 -14.94 -20.44 -8.43
C ASN A 111 -13.92 -20.30 -7.30
N VAL A 112 -14.10 -21.04 -6.20
CA VAL A 112 -13.10 -21.10 -5.13
C VAL A 112 -11.92 -21.93 -5.62
N TYR A 113 -10.83 -21.26 -5.99
CA TYR A 113 -9.60 -21.91 -6.46
C TYR A 113 -8.85 -22.56 -5.29
N ALA A 114 -8.74 -21.84 -4.18
CA ALA A 114 -8.17 -22.36 -2.94
C ALA A 114 -8.72 -21.61 -1.73
N LYS A 115 -8.75 -22.28 -0.58
CA LYS A 115 -9.20 -21.73 0.71
C LYS A 115 -8.31 -22.18 1.85
N ASN A 116 -8.28 -21.41 2.93
CA ASN A 116 -7.34 -21.58 4.04
C ASN A 116 -5.90 -21.65 3.57
N VAL A 117 -5.56 -20.85 2.55
CA VAL A 117 -4.19 -20.75 2.05
C VAL A 117 -3.30 -20.28 3.19
N ASP A 118 -2.11 -20.88 3.30
CA ASP A 118 -1.11 -20.49 4.29
C ASP A 118 -0.88 -18.97 4.22
N TYR A 119 -0.75 -18.34 5.39
CA TYR A 119 -0.68 -16.88 5.44
C TYR A 119 0.54 -16.33 4.71
N ASP A 120 1.69 -17.01 4.76
CA ASP A 120 2.89 -16.55 4.06
C ASP A 120 2.72 -16.64 2.53
N ILE A 121 2.00 -17.66 2.05
CA ILE A 121 1.64 -17.79 0.62
C ILE A 121 0.64 -16.70 0.22
N PHE A 122 -0.39 -16.47 1.03
CA PHE A 122 -1.41 -15.47 0.75
C PHE A 122 -0.83 -14.04 0.77
N ASP A 123 0.03 -13.74 1.74
CA ASP A 123 0.74 -12.47 1.85
C ASP A 123 1.70 -12.24 0.67
N ARG A 124 2.36 -13.31 0.19
CA ARG A 124 3.16 -13.26 -1.04
C ARG A 124 2.33 -12.82 -2.24
N LEU A 125 1.14 -13.39 -2.41
CA LEU A 125 0.22 -13.01 -3.48
C LEU A 125 -0.31 -11.58 -3.30
N LYS A 126 -0.65 -11.20 -2.07
CA LYS A 126 -1.30 -9.92 -1.73
C LYS A 126 -0.37 -8.72 -1.92
N TYR A 127 0.87 -8.79 -1.43
CA TYR A 127 1.75 -7.60 -1.39
C TYR A 127 3.05 -7.75 -2.18
N ASN A 128 3.41 -8.96 -2.58
CA ASN A 128 4.79 -9.27 -2.91
C ASN A 128 4.96 -9.94 -4.29
N ILE A 129 3.90 -10.16 -5.07
CA ILE A 129 4.06 -10.59 -6.47
C ILE A 129 4.90 -9.53 -7.18
N SER A 130 6.05 -9.97 -7.67
CA SER A 130 6.97 -9.13 -8.43
C SER A 130 6.62 -9.23 -9.90
N VAL A 131 6.52 -10.44 -10.46
CA VAL A 131 6.22 -10.65 -11.88
C VAL A 131 5.16 -11.73 -12.03
N ILE A 132 4.27 -11.53 -12.98
CA ILE A 132 3.33 -12.54 -13.49
C ILE A 132 3.74 -12.83 -14.92
N GLU A 133 4.16 -14.07 -15.16
CA GLU A 133 4.47 -14.62 -16.48
C GLU A 133 3.33 -15.54 -16.94
N ASN A 134 3.40 -16.02 -18.18
CA ASN A 134 2.34 -16.87 -18.74
C ASN A 134 2.17 -18.21 -18.00
N ASP A 135 3.25 -18.76 -17.44
CA ASP A 135 3.28 -20.09 -16.84
C ASP A 135 3.63 -20.11 -15.34
N ARG A 136 4.04 -18.97 -14.77
CA ARG A 136 4.37 -18.82 -13.35
C ARG A 136 4.22 -17.39 -12.83
N VAL A 137 4.14 -17.27 -11.51
CA VAL A 137 4.32 -16.02 -10.77
C VAL A 137 5.66 -16.04 -10.03
N ILE A 138 6.25 -14.85 -9.86
CA ILE A 138 7.57 -14.66 -9.26
C ILE A 138 7.47 -13.65 -8.12
N TYR A 139 8.10 -13.98 -6.99
CA TYR A 139 8.33 -13.07 -5.86
C TYR A 139 9.83 -12.90 -5.61
N GLU A 140 10.30 -11.65 -5.66
CA GLU A 140 11.62 -11.24 -5.23
C GLU A 140 11.54 -10.54 -3.86
N PRO A 141 12.11 -11.13 -2.79
CA PRO A 141 12.13 -10.50 -1.48
C PRO A 141 12.91 -9.20 -1.51
N SER A 142 12.69 -8.35 -0.50
CA SER A 142 13.40 -7.07 -0.39
C SER A 142 14.93 -7.23 -0.28
N SER A 143 15.41 -8.43 0.09
CA SER A 143 16.82 -8.81 0.16
C SER A 143 17.43 -9.16 -1.20
N TYR A 144 16.62 -9.44 -2.23
CA TYR A 144 17.10 -9.83 -3.56
C TYR A 144 18.09 -8.80 -4.14
N GLY A 145 19.27 -9.31 -4.51
CA GLY A 145 20.40 -8.55 -5.04
C GLY A 145 21.20 -7.76 -3.99
N LYS A 146 20.81 -7.79 -2.70
CA LYS A 146 21.55 -7.09 -1.64
C LYS A 146 22.78 -7.88 -1.21
N TYR A 147 23.82 -7.16 -0.81
CA TYR A 147 25.03 -7.73 -0.24
C TYR A 147 24.95 -7.86 1.27
N SER A 148 25.64 -8.86 1.80
CA SER A 148 25.88 -9.05 3.22
C SER A 148 27.29 -9.59 3.46
N ILE A 149 27.76 -9.48 4.70
CA ILE A 149 29.08 -9.96 5.10
C ILE A 149 28.92 -11.35 5.71
N SER A 150 29.60 -12.34 5.13
CA SER A 150 29.72 -13.68 5.69
C SER A 150 30.94 -13.75 6.60
N ASN A 151 30.71 -14.19 7.83
CA ASN A 151 31.76 -14.33 8.86
C ASN A 151 31.85 -15.78 9.33
N ILE A 152 33.06 -16.20 9.68
CA ILE A 152 33.34 -17.42 10.43
C ILE A 152 33.74 -16.98 11.85
N SER A 153 33.08 -17.52 12.86
CA SER A 153 33.38 -17.22 14.27
C SER A 153 34.16 -18.37 14.91
N PRO A 154 35.50 -18.41 14.80
CA PRO A 154 36.30 -19.33 15.61
C PRO A 154 36.22 -18.97 17.10
N SER A 155 36.69 -19.88 17.96
CA SER A 155 36.74 -19.67 19.41
C SER A 155 37.58 -18.45 19.85
N SER A 156 38.45 -17.93 18.99
CA SER A 156 39.43 -16.88 19.28
C SER A 156 39.22 -15.55 18.55
N GLY A 157 38.19 -15.41 17.70
CA GLY A 157 38.01 -14.19 16.91
C GLY A 157 36.82 -14.20 15.94
N LYS A 158 36.77 -13.20 15.06
CA LYS A 158 35.82 -13.10 13.94
C LYS A 158 36.64 -13.03 12.66
N ILE A 159 36.42 -13.98 11.76
CA ILE A 159 37.06 -14.03 10.45
C ILE A 159 36.03 -13.57 9.44
N ILE A 160 36.33 -12.49 8.73
CA ILE A 160 35.54 -12.07 7.59
C ILE A 160 35.88 -13.02 6.44
N HIS A 161 34.90 -13.81 6.00
CA HIS A 161 35.13 -14.84 4.99
C HIS A 161 34.87 -14.32 3.58
N SER A 162 33.74 -13.63 3.39
CA SER A 162 33.35 -13.09 2.08
C SER A 162 32.30 -11.98 2.20
N ILE A 163 32.17 -11.18 1.14
CA ILE A 163 30.92 -10.48 0.85
C ILE A 163 30.11 -11.41 -0.04
N VAL A 164 28.88 -11.71 0.39
CA VAL A 164 27.92 -12.51 -0.36
C VAL A 164 26.78 -11.64 -0.87
N TYR A 165 26.02 -12.13 -1.83
CA TYR A 165 24.77 -11.51 -2.26
C TYR A 165 23.63 -12.52 -2.28
N ASP A 166 22.45 -12.02 -1.96
CA ASP A 166 21.22 -12.78 -1.99
C ASP A 166 20.63 -12.78 -3.41
N ASN A 167 20.39 -13.97 -3.97
CA ASN A 167 19.60 -14.12 -5.19
C ASN A 167 18.42 -15.07 -5.01
N ILE A 168 17.95 -15.25 -3.77
CA ILE A 168 16.75 -16.01 -3.46
C ILE A 168 15.54 -15.32 -4.07
N TYR A 169 14.80 -16.05 -4.88
CA TYR A 169 13.48 -15.65 -5.35
C TYR A 169 12.57 -16.87 -5.35
N TYR A 170 11.26 -16.62 -5.36
CA TYR A 170 10.27 -17.68 -5.28
C TYR A 170 9.41 -17.70 -6.53
N THR A 171 9.04 -18.90 -6.96
CA THR A 171 8.18 -19.09 -8.14
C THR A 171 7.04 -20.04 -7.85
N SER A 172 5.87 -19.81 -8.43
CA SER A 172 4.76 -20.76 -8.38
C SER A 172 4.07 -20.85 -9.73
N SER A 173 3.74 -22.06 -10.18
CA SER A 173 2.99 -22.31 -11.42
C SER A 173 1.48 -22.47 -11.18
N ASP A 174 1.05 -22.54 -9.93
CA ASP A 174 -0.33 -22.81 -9.51
C ASP A 174 -0.82 -21.89 -8.38
N LEU A 175 -0.07 -20.81 -8.08
CA LEU A 175 -0.30 -19.83 -7.02
C LEU A 175 -0.14 -20.36 -5.58
N ILE A 176 -0.12 -21.68 -5.38
CA ILE A 176 -0.14 -22.33 -4.06
C ILE A 176 1.22 -22.94 -3.71
N ASN A 177 1.79 -23.72 -4.62
CA ASN A 177 3.04 -24.41 -4.41
C ASN A 177 4.18 -23.50 -4.87
N TRP A 178 4.91 -22.94 -3.90
CA TRP A 178 6.03 -22.03 -4.15
C TRP A 178 7.36 -22.76 -4.01
N GLN A 179 8.20 -22.60 -5.03
CA GLN A 179 9.56 -23.12 -5.05
C GLN A 179 10.55 -22.00 -4.73
N THR A 180 11.48 -22.27 -3.83
CA THR A 180 12.63 -21.40 -3.56
C THR A 180 13.69 -21.65 -4.62
N ASN A 181 14.15 -20.59 -5.26
CA ASN A 181 15.22 -20.61 -6.25
C ASN A 181 16.37 -19.74 -5.77
N GLY A 182 17.61 -20.06 -6.15
CA GLY A 182 18.79 -19.29 -5.75
C GLY A 182 19.31 -19.66 -4.36
N SER A 183 20.16 -18.79 -3.82
CA SER A 183 20.81 -18.89 -2.52
C SER A 183 21.06 -17.51 -1.93
N ASP A 184 21.16 -17.39 -0.61
CA ASP A 184 21.49 -16.14 0.09
C ASP A 184 23.01 -15.94 0.28
N ASN A 185 23.81 -16.96 -0.04
CA ASN A 185 25.23 -17.03 0.28
C ASN A 185 26.15 -17.02 -0.94
N ASN A 186 25.71 -16.48 -2.08
CA ASN A 186 26.53 -16.41 -3.30
C ASN A 186 27.73 -15.50 -3.07
N ILE A 187 28.95 -16.01 -3.21
CA ILE A 187 30.17 -15.25 -2.97
C ILE A 187 30.39 -14.25 -4.10
N ARG A 188 30.41 -12.95 -3.77
CA ARG A 188 30.86 -11.89 -4.69
C ARG A 188 32.35 -11.61 -4.53
N TYR A 189 32.79 -11.42 -3.29
CA TYR A 189 34.19 -11.12 -2.95
C TYR A 189 34.64 -12.06 -1.86
N LYS A 190 35.68 -12.85 -2.13
CA LYS A 190 36.34 -13.69 -1.13
C LYS A 190 37.39 -12.86 -0.41
N MET A 191 37.50 -13.02 0.91
CA MET A 191 38.48 -12.31 1.74
C MET A 191 39.73 -13.16 1.96
N PRO A 192 40.90 -12.54 2.22
CA PRO A 192 42.11 -13.26 2.55
C PRO A 192 41.92 -13.95 3.91
N TYR A 193 42.50 -15.13 4.09
CA TYR A 193 42.43 -15.84 5.37
C TYR A 193 43.49 -15.29 6.34
N PRO A 194 43.26 -15.28 7.67
CA PRO A 194 44.31 -14.97 8.62
C PRO A 194 45.45 -15.99 8.55
N ASN A 195 46.68 -15.56 8.84
CA ASN A 195 47.86 -16.42 8.86
C ASN A 195 48.62 -16.31 10.19
N PRO A 196 48.52 -17.31 11.09
CA PRO A 196 49.19 -17.30 12.39
C PRO A 196 50.72 -17.47 12.31
N PHE A 197 51.29 -17.60 11.12
CA PHE A 197 52.74 -17.62 10.90
C PHE A 197 53.25 -16.35 10.20
N ASN A 198 52.36 -15.51 9.67
CA ASN A 198 52.71 -14.26 9.01
C ASN A 198 51.56 -13.24 9.13
N PHE A 199 51.58 -12.44 10.19
CA PHE A 199 50.46 -11.59 10.57
C PHE A 199 50.27 -10.43 9.57
N ASP A 200 51.33 -10.03 8.87
CA ASP A 200 51.31 -8.94 7.88
C ASP A 200 50.79 -9.38 6.50
N GLU A 201 50.49 -10.67 6.29
CA GLU A 201 50.07 -11.18 4.99
C GLU A 201 48.70 -10.65 4.56
N SER A 202 47.83 -10.28 5.51
CA SER A 202 46.52 -9.74 5.23
C SER A 202 46.01 -8.81 6.33
N PHE A 203 44.98 -8.01 6.03
CA PHE A 203 44.31 -7.19 7.04
C PHE A 203 43.70 -7.99 8.20
N GLN A 204 43.50 -9.32 8.03
CA GLN A 204 42.94 -10.18 9.07
C GLN A 204 43.95 -10.62 10.12
N GLY A 205 45.24 -10.33 9.95
CA GLY A 205 46.25 -10.67 10.95
C GLY A 205 46.48 -12.18 11.08
N GLY A 206 46.95 -12.59 12.25
CA GLY A 206 47.19 -13.99 12.61
C GLY A 206 45.93 -14.77 12.98
N TYR A 207 44.94 -14.10 13.57
CA TYR A 207 43.79 -14.77 14.20
C TYR A 207 42.41 -14.21 13.82
N GLY A 208 42.35 -13.33 12.81
CA GLY A 208 41.14 -12.61 12.42
C GLY A 208 41.09 -11.22 13.06
N THR A 209 40.23 -10.37 12.50
CA THR A 209 40.02 -9.00 12.98
C THR A 209 38.54 -8.68 12.97
N TYR A 210 38.09 -7.90 13.95
CA TYR A 210 36.78 -7.29 13.89
C TYR A 210 36.86 -5.95 13.15
N VAL A 211 35.91 -5.70 12.25
CA VAL A 211 35.84 -4.46 11.47
C VAL A 211 34.52 -3.78 11.81
N SER A 212 34.59 -2.53 12.26
CA SER A 212 33.39 -1.77 12.65
C SER A 212 32.55 -1.38 11.44
N ARG A 213 33.16 -0.97 10.32
CA ARG A 213 32.44 -0.50 9.14
C ARG A 213 33.06 -1.02 7.86
N PHE A 214 32.19 -1.56 7.01
CA PHE A 214 32.55 -2.17 5.73
C PHE A 214 31.64 -1.61 4.64
N PHE A 215 32.20 -0.88 3.68
CA PHE A 215 31.44 -0.21 2.63
C PHE A 215 32.28 0.02 1.37
N GLN A 216 31.61 0.25 0.24
CA GLN A 216 32.24 0.79 -0.95
C GLN A 216 31.98 2.29 -1.05
N PHE A 217 33.00 3.02 -1.48
CA PHE A 217 32.87 4.42 -1.88
C PHE A 217 33.67 4.63 -3.15
N LYS A 218 33.00 5.11 -4.20
CA LYS A 218 33.54 5.17 -5.58
C LYS A 218 34.08 3.79 -6.00
N ASP A 219 35.34 3.71 -6.42
CA ASP A 219 35.95 2.47 -6.91
C ASP A 219 36.66 1.65 -5.83
N TYR A 220 36.56 2.05 -4.56
CA TYR A 220 37.25 1.41 -3.45
C TYR A 220 36.30 0.82 -2.42
N ILE A 221 36.70 -0.34 -1.91
CA ILE A 221 36.08 -1.01 -0.78
C ILE A 221 36.91 -0.69 0.47
N TYR A 222 36.26 -0.29 1.58
CA TYR A 222 36.88 0.19 2.81
C TYR A 222 36.53 -0.70 4.01
N LEU A 223 37.50 -0.86 4.91
CA LEU A 223 37.40 -1.57 6.19
C LEU A 223 37.90 -0.65 7.31
N ILE A 224 36.99 0.04 8.02
CA ILE A 224 37.32 1.08 9.00
C ILE A 224 36.94 0.63 10.42
N GLY A 225 37.75 1.01 11.40
CA GLY A 225 37.52 0.72 12.83
C GLY A 225 37.89 -0.71 13.19
N LEU A 226 39.12 -1.08 12.89
CA LEU A 226 39.66 -2.42 13.13
C LEU A 226 39.91 -2.65 14.61
N VAL A 227 39.63 -3.87 15.07
CA VAL A 227 39.90 -4.35 16.42
C VAL A 227 40.58 -5.70 16.32
N GLU A 228 41.81 -5.77 16.79
CA GLU A 228 42.58 -7.01 16.87
C GLU A 228 42.09 -7.91 18.01
N THR A 229 42.36 -9.21 17.88
CA THR A 229 42.14 -10.15 18.99
C THR A 229 43.24 -10.02 20.04
N PHE A 230 43.01 -10.53 21.25
CA PHE A 230 44.05 -10.63 22.29
C PHE A 230 45.31 -11.35 21.79
N TYR A 231 45.11 -12.40 20.98
CA TYR A 231 46.17 -13.25 20.44
C TYR A 231 47.06 -12.55 19.42
N GLU A 232 46.56 -11.50 18.76
CA GLU A 232 47.33 -10.74 17.79
C GLU A 232 48.57 -10.09 18.42
N GLN A 233 48.43 -9.60 19.66
CA GLN A 233 49.53 -9.00 20.42
C GLN A 233 50.13 -9.95 21.47
N ASN A 234 49.45 -11.08 21.74
CA ASN A 234 49.90 -12.07 22.71
C ASN A 234 49.67 -13.50 22.16
N PRO A 235 50.47 -13.95 21.16
CA PRO A 235 50.21 -15.20 20.43
C PRO A 235 50.25 -16.46 21.30
N SER A 236 50.95 -16.41 22.44
CA SER A 236 50.97 -17.50 23.44
C SER A 236 49.65 -17.67 24.20
N GLY A 237 48.70 -16.75 24.02
CA GLY A 237 47.45 -16.68 24.80
C GLY A 237 47.65 -16.15 26.22
N THR A 238 48.85 -15.68 26.56
CA THR A 238 49.20 -15.18 27.89
C THR A 238 49.86 -13.82 27.83
N ARG A 239 49.55 -12.94 28.79
CA ARG A 239 50.21 -11.65 28.95
C ARG A 239 50.59 -11.45 30.42
N PRO A 240 51.88 -11.19 30.72
CA PRO A 240 52.30 -10.88 32.08
C PRO A 240 51.72 -9.55 32.59
N ILE A 241 51.39 -9.47 33.88
CA ILE A 241 50.72 -8.30 34.49
C ILE A 241 51.60 -7.03 34.34
N GLU A 242 52.91 -7.19 34.47
CA GLU A 242 53.91 -6.14 34.34
C GLU A 242 53.97 -5.51 32.95
N SER A 243 53.40 -6.17 31.93
CA SER A 243 53.33 -5.63 30.57
C SER A 243 52.29 -4.51 30.40
N GLY A 244 51.46 -4.28 31.42
CA GLY A 244 50.47 -3.19 31.41
C GLY A 244 49.35 -3.34 30.37
N SER A 245 48.38 -2.43 30.46
CA SER A 245 47.25 -2.34 29.53
C SER A 245 47.70 -2.08 28.10
N PHE A 246 46.93 -2.58 27.13
CA PHE A 246 47.25 -2.43 25.72
C PHE A 246 46.00 -2.25 24.85
N THR A 247 46.11 -1.42 23.82
CA THR A 247 45.00 -1.07 22.93
C THR A 247 44.89 -2.07 21.78
N ILE A 248 43.67 -2.49 21.46
CA ILE A 248 43.36 -3.41 20.36
C ILE A 248 42.60 -2.73 19.21
N SER A 249 41.92 -1.60 19.44
CA SER A 249 41.47 -0.73 18.36
C SER A 249 42.66 -0.14 17.60
N LYS A 250 42.51 0.09 16.30
CA LYS A 250 43.58 0.63 15.45
C LYS A 250 43.32 2.01 14.91
N ASP A 251 44.40 2.76 14.79
CA ASP A 251 44.50 4.08 14.16
C ASP A 251 44.88 3.97 12.68
N TYR A 252 44.57 2.83 12.06
CA TYR A 252 44.73 2.59 10.64
C TYR A 252 43.52 1.82 10.12
N TYR A 253 43.33 1.85 8.81
CA TYR A 253 42.28 1.10 8.12
C TYR A 253 42.79 0.57 6.79
N TYR A 254 42.01 -0.31 6.16
CA TYR A 254 42.35 -0.84 4.85
C TYR A 254 41.35 -0.42 3.79
N ARG A 255 41.84 -0.32 2.56
CA ARG A 255 40.99 -0.24 1.37
C ARG A 255 41.54 -1.07 0.22
N ILE A 256 40.70 -1.40 -0.74
CA ILE A 256 41.11 -2.08 -1.96
C ILE A 256 40.31 -1.54 -3.14
N HIS A 257 40.97 -1.37 -4.29
CA HIS A 257 40.26 -1.04 -5.52
C HIS A 257 39.43 -2.24 -5.97
N LYS A 258 38.16 -2.03 -6.32
CA LYS A 258 37.17 -3.10 -6.62
C LYS A 258 37.54 -4.04 -7.78
N SER A 259 38.52 -3.65 -8.60
CA SER A 259 39.05 -4.47 -9.71
C SER A 259 40.20 -5.40 -9.29
N LYS A 260 40.79 -5.22 -8.11
CA LYS A 260 41.85 -6.09 -7.60
C LYS A 260 41.24 -7.32 -6.93
N ASP A 261 41.99 -8.42 -6.89
CA ASP A 261 41.57 -9.64 -6.20
C ASP A 261 41.51 -9.40 -4.69
N THR A 262 40.31 -9.42 -4.13
CA THR A 262 40.06 -9.19 -2.69
C THR A 262 40.58 -10.30 -1.81
N SER A 263 40.85 -11.49 -2.36
CA SER A 263 41.33 -12.65 -1.59
C SER A 263 42.83 -12.64 -1.34
N VAL A 264 43.57 -11.72 -1.98
CA VAL A 264 45.01 -11.56 -1.84
C VAL A 264 45.28 -10.39 -0.89
N GLY A 265 45.85 -10.67 0.28
CA GLY A 265 46.07 -9.66 1.31
C GLY A 265 46.97 -8.50 0.86
N ALA A 266 48.01 -8.77 0.06
CA ALA A 266 48.90 -7.75 -0.50
C ALA A 266 48.23 -6.73 -1.44
N ASN A 267 47.01 -7.01 -1.93
CA ASN A 267 46.25 -6.06 -2.74
C ASN A 267 45.56 -4.98 -1.90
N TRP A 268 45.43 -5.19 -0.59
CA TRP A 268 44.81 -4.25 0.33
C TRP A 268 45.80 -3.16 0.75
N GLU A 269 45.41 -1.92 0.51
CA GLU A 269 46.18 -0.73 0.85
C GLU A 269 45.90 -0.36 2.31
N LYS A 270 46.95 -0.37 3.14
CA LYS A 270 46.89 0.12 4.52
C LYS A 270 46.99 1.65 4.52
N ILE A 271 46.08 2.31 5.23
CA ILE A 271 46.11 3.74 5.47
C ILE A 271 46.37 3.99 6.96
N ASP A 272 47.58 4.42 7.27
CA ASP A 272 48.04 4.64 8.64
C ASP A 272 47.69 6.04 9.16
N ASN A 273 47.73 6.20 10.50
CA ASN A 273 47.59 7.46 11.22
C ASN A 273 46.26 8.19 10.95
N THR A 274 45.14 7.54 11.25
CA THR A 274 43.83 8.18 11.21
C THR A 274 43.81 9.40 12.14
N PRO A 275 43.23 10.54 11.69
CA PRO A 275 43.28 11.77 12.49
C PRO A 275 42.41 11.72 13.75
N TRP A 276 41.50 10.74 13.86
CA TRP A 276 40.73 10.45 15.07
C TRP A 276 41.42 9.43 16.00
N GLY A 277 42.56 8.87 15.61
CA GLY A 277 43.30 7.85 16.34
C GLY A 277 42.59 6.50 16.42
N ALA A 278 43.02 5.66 17.36
CA ALA A 278 42.53 4.29 17.51
C ALA A 278 41.07 4.26 18.00
N ARG A 279 40.12 4.00 17.08
CA ARG A 279 38.68 3.95 17.36
C ARG A 279 37.97 2.80 16.64
N SER A 280 36.97 2.22 17.29
CA SER A 280 36.03 1.19 16.82
C SER A 280 34.61 1.43 17.36
N THR A 281 33.66 0.58 16.99
CA THR A 281 32.28 0.60 17.51
C THR A 281 32.14 -0.27 18.78
N LYS A 282 31.21 0.08 19.65
CA LYS A 282 30.70 -0.79 20.74
C LYS A 282 29.26 -1.17 20.42
N PHE A 283 28.71 -2.19 21.07
CA PHE A 283 27.33 -2.72 20.96
C PHE A 283 26.14 -1.71 20.94
N VAL A 284 26.38 -0.40 21.03
CA VAL A 284 25.38 0.66 20.97
C VAL A 284 25.40 1.33 19.58
N ILE A 285 24.24 1.36 18.94
CA ILE A 285 24.04 2.04 17.65
C ILE A 285 24.23 3.55 17.84
N GLY A 286 25.09 4.18 17.03
CA GLY A 286 25.22 5.66 16.94
C GLY A 286 26.47 6.28 17.56
N ASP A 287 27.42 5.48 18.06
CA ASP A 287 28.63 5.99 18.70
C ASP A 287 29.91 5.85 17.86
N PHE A 288 29.86 5.22 16.68
CA PHE A 288 30.93 5.19 15.68
C PHE A 288 30.31 5.53 14.32
N ASP A 289 30.36 6.82 13.96
CA ASP A 289 29.61 7.33 12.83
C ASP A 289 30.49 7.34 11.58
N VAL A 290 30.25 6.40 10.67
CA VAL A 290 30.78 6.46 9.30
C VAL A 290 29.62 6.70 8.37
N LYS A 291 29.71 7.79 7.60
CA LYS A 291 28.67 8.19 6.67
C LYS A 291 29.24 8.45 5.29
N ILE A 292 28.42 8.29 4.26
CA ILE A 292 28.79 8.60 2.88
C ILE A 292 27.71 9.42 2.19
N ASP A 293 28.14 10.35 1.35
CA ASP A 293 27.32 10.93 0.29
C ASP A 293 27.98 10.65 -1.07
N LYS A 294 27.56 11.36 -2.13
CA LYS A 294 28.11 11.18 -3.47
C LYS A 294 29.58 11.63 -3.62
N ASP A 295 30.04 12.53 -2.75
CA ASP A 295 31.30 13.25 -2.89
C ASP A 295 32.32 12.91 -1.79
N LYS A 296 31.86 12.57 -0.58
CA LYS A 296 32.68 12.41 0.62
C LYS A 296 32.29 11.20 1.49
N ILE A 297 33.31 10.69 2.19
CA ILE A 297 33.19 9.85 3.38
C ILE A 297 33.32 10.75 4.60
N TYR A 298 32.54 10.51 5.63
CA TYR A 298 32.61 11.20 6.92
C TYR A 298 32.86 10.22 8.06
N PHE A 299 33.56 10.69 9.09
CA PHE A 299 33.85 9.97 10.32
C PHE A 299 33.61 10.86 11.55
N SER A 300 32.95 10.34 12.58
CA SER A 300 32.89 10.99 13.90
C SER A 300 32.74 9.99 15.05
N LYS A 301 33.09 10.45 16.27
CA LYS A 301 32.99 9.71 17.54
C LYS A 301 33.77 8.39 17.54
N GLY A 302 33.38 7.44 18.38
CA GLY A 302 33.96 6.09 18.49
C GLY A 302 34.22 5.66 19.93
N TYR A 303 34.69 4.42 20.07
CA TYR A 303 35.28 3.90 21.29
C TYR A 303 36.71 3.44 21.03
N ARG A 304 37.56 3.47 22.05
CA ARG A 304 38.83 2.74 22.02
C ARG A 304 38.73 1.53 22.94
N GLU A 305 38.95 0.37 22.35
CA GLU A 305 39.02 -0.91 23.03
C GLU A 305 40.44 -1.23 23.43
N TYR A 306 40.61 -1.62 24.69
CA TYR A 306 41.89 -1.98 25.25
C TYR A 306 41.71 -3.05 26.32
N TYR A 307 42.73 -3.86 26.55
CA TYR A 307 42.75 -4.83 27.64
C TYR A 307 43.41 -4.21 28.87
N GLU A 308 42.79 -4.45 30.02
CA GLU A 308 43.31 -4.09 31.33
C GLU A 308 43.18 -5.31 32.26
N TYR A 309 44.20 -5.53 33.08
CA TYR A 309 44.19 -6.62 34.05
C TYR A 309 43.17 -6.32 35.17
N SER A 310 42.22 -7.22 35.39
CA SER A 310 41.24 -7.14 36.47
C SER A 310 41.75 -7.93 37.68
N PRO A 311 42.19 -7.26 38.78
CA PRO A 311 42.68 -7.97 39.97
C PRO A 311 41.59 -8.78 40.66
N SER A 312 40.33 -8.35 40.57
CA SER A 312 39.19 -9.05 41.17
C SER A 312 38.86 -10.37 40.48
N ASP A 313 39.10 -10.45 39.17
CA ASP A 313 38.73 -11.61 38.35
C ASP A 313 39.95 -12.44 37.91
N ASN A 314 41.16 -12.04 38.33
CA ASN A 314 42.44 -12.66 37.97
C ASN A 314 42.59 -12.92 36.45
N LYS A 315 42.13 -11.97 35.61
CA LYS A 315 42.14 -12.10 34.15
C LYS A 315 42.26 -10.75 33.45
N TRP A 316 42.76 -10.78 32.22
CA TRP A 316 42.70 -9.65 31.30
C TRP A 316 41.26 -9.47 30.81
N ALA A 317 40.73 -8.25 30.93
CA ALA A 317 39.38 -7.91 30.51
C ALA A 317 39.40 -6.74 29.52
N VAL A 318 38.49 -6.79 28.54
CA VAL A 318 38.29 -5.67 27.61
C VAL A 318 37.63 -4.50 28.34
N LYS A 319 38.22 -3.32 28.19
CA LYS A 319 37.75 -2.02 28.66
C LYS A 319 37.54 -1.10 27.46
N TYR A 320 36.76 -0.04 27.70
CA TYR A 320 36.31 0.86 26.64
C TYR A 320 36.48 2.32 27.10
N GLU A 321 37.22 3.09 26.33
CA GLU A 321 37.27 4.55 26.43
C GLU A 321 36.27 5.15 25.42
N SER A 322 35.40 6.06 25.87
CA SER A 322 34.33 6.62 25.01
C SER A 322 34.71 7.98 24.44
N PHE A 323 34.48 8.16 23.14
CA PHE A 323 34.64 9.42 22.42
C PHE A 323 33.30 9.97 21.92
N ARG A 324 32.18 9.61 22.57
CA ARG A 324 30.83 10.06 22.17
C ARG A 324 30.63 11.58 22.18
N TYR A 325 31.43 12.27 22.99
CA TYR A 325 31.41 13.73 23.14
C TYR A 325 32.44 14.45 22.26
N ASP A 326 33.19 13.73 21.44
CA ASP A 326 34.05 14.35 20.44
C ASP A 326 33.19 14.89 19.30
N SER A 327 33.05 16.22 19.22
CA SER A 327 32.25 16.90 18.20
C SER A 327 32.96 17.03 16.85
N ARG A 328 34.23 16.64 16.75
CA ARG A 328 34.98 16.72 15.49
C ARG A 328 34.40 15.74 14.48
N ILE A 329 34.16 16.25 13.27
CA ILE A 329 33.78 15.48 12.10
C ILE A 329 34.96 15.51 11.15
N TRP A 330 35.38 14.36 10.67
CA TRP A 330 36.41 14.24 9.65
C TRP A 330 35.74 13.89 8.33
N SER A 331 36.19 14.47 7.23
CA SER A 331 35.71 14.11 5.90
C SER A 331 36.85 13.87 4.91
N SER A 332 36.60 13.03 3.91
CA SER A 332 37.55 12.71 2.85
C SER A 332 36.83 12.45 1.53
N THR A 333 37.38 12.97 0.43
CA THR A 333 36.84 12.77 -0.93
C THR A 333 37.45 11.55 -1.63
N ASP A 334 38.53 10.99 -1.10
CA ASP A 334 39.27 9.85 -1.67
C ASP A 334 39.48 8.70 -0.66
N GLY A 335 39.11 8.92 0.62
CA GLY A 335 39.37 8.00 1.70
C GLY A 335 40.86 7.74 1.93
N VAL A 336 41.70 8.77 1.74
CA VAL A 336 43.12 8.80 2.12
C VAL A 336 43.41 10.11 2.83
N ASN A 337 43.04 11.23 2.21
CA ASN A 337 43.29 12.56 2.70
C ASN A 337 42.08 13.03 3.52
N TRP A 338 42.24 13.07 4.83
CA TRP A 338 41.18 13.46 5.77
C TRP A 338 41.37 14.88 6.27
N ASN A 339 40.28 15.64 6.27
CA ASN A 339 40.24 17.01 6.75
C ASN A 339 39.17 17.17 7.82
N LEU A 340 39.30 18.18 8.68
CA LEU A 340 38.23 18.54 9.59
C LEU A 340 37.06 19.13 8.79
N GLU A 341 35.86 18.61 9.00
CA GLU A 341 34.62 19.03 8.36
C GLU A 341 33.88 20.00 9.28
N TYR A 342 33.52 21.15 8.72
CA TYR A 342 32.80 22.20 9.44
C TYR A 342 31.33 22.28 9.02
N ASP A 343 30.96 21.68 7.89
CA ASP A 343 29.57 21.54 7.47
C ASP A 343 28.91 20.35 8.16
N GLU A 344 28.44 20.58 9.39
CA GLU A 344 27.69 19.56 10.15
C GLU A 344 26.40 19.15 9.42
N TYR A 345 25.77 20.06 8.67
CA TYR A 345 24.53 19.78 7.97
C TYR A 345 24.72 18.72 6.87
N ALA A 346 25.82 18.82 6.11
CA ALA A 346 26.19 17.80 5.13
C ALA A 346 26.39 16.42 5.77
N PHE A 347 27.08 16.37 6.92
CA PHE A 347 27.25 15.13 7.69
C PHE A 347 25.92 14.53 8.17
N TYR A 348 25.00 15.34 8.71
CA TYR A 348 23.73 14.83 9.20
C TYR A 348 22.82 14.32 8.06
N LYS A 349 22.91 14.91 6.86
CA LYS A 349 22.19 14.48 5.66
C LYS A 349 22.78 13.25 4.98
N ALA A 350 24.07 12.96 5.19
CA ALA A 350 24.76 11.81 4.60
C ALA A 350 24.19 10.46 5.09
N THR A 351 24.34 9.43 4.25
CA THR A 351 23.82 8.09 4.52
C THR A 351 24.68 7.39 5.56
N ASN A 352 24.06 6.85 6.61
CA ASN A 352 24.77 6.12 7.65
C ASN A 352 25.16 4.70 7.20
N ILE A 353 26.35 4.27 7.59
CA ILE A 353 26.84 2.90 7.40
C ILE A 353 26.74 2.22 8.76
N TYR A 354 26.01 1.10 8.81
CA TYR A 354 25.79 0.32 10.02
C TYR A 354 26.67 -0.94 10.02
N ASP A 355 26.94 -1.50 11.19
CA ASP A 355 27.83 -2.65 11.40
C ASP A 355 27.34 -3.94 10.68
N SER A 356 26.02 -4.08 10.47
CA SER A 356 25.41 -5.22 9.78
C SER A 356 25.36 -5.07 8.26
N ASP A 357 25.60 -3.87 7.73
CA ASP A 357 25.23 -3.53 6.36
C ASP A 357 26.47 -3.23 5.52
N PHE A 358 26.71 -4.07 4.50
CA PHE A 358 27.61 -3.69 3.44
C PHE A 358 26.93 -2.65 2.54
N LYS A 359 27.35 -1.38 2.62
CA LYS A 359 26.77 -0.25 1.87
C LYS A 359 27.67 0.20 0.72
N GLY A 360 27.08 0.91 -0.25
CA GLY A 360 27.82 1.61 -1.31
C GLY A 360 28.19 0.77 -2.54
N LEU A 361 27.74 -0.50 -2.58
CA LEU A 361 27.56 -1.21 -3.84
C LEU A 361 26.09 -1.11 -4.26
N ASP A 362 25.86 -0.79 -5.53
CA ASP A 362 24.56 -1.03 -6.16
C ASP A 362 24.20 -2.50 -6.06
N ARG A 363 22.90 -2.82 -5.99
CA ARG A 363 22.44 -4.21 -5.96
C ARG A 363 23.10 -5.01 -7.08
N TYR A 364 23.63 -6.19 -6.76
CA TYR A 364 24.29 -7.03 -7.76
C TYR A 364 23.32 -7.42 -8.88
N LEU A 365 22.09 -7.72 -8.47
CA LEU A 365 20.98 -8.04 -9.37
C LEU A 365 19.95 -6.93 -9.26
N GLN A 366 19.56 -6.40 -10.41
CA GLN A 366 18.38 -5.56 -10.47
C GLN A 366 17.15 -6.44 -10.28
N SER A 367 16.21 -5.96 -9.47
CA SER A 367 14.89 -6.56 -9.40
C SER A 367 14.25 -6.55 -10.78
N ARG A 368 13.51 -7.61 -11.11
CA ARG A 368 12.72 -7.65 -12.34
C ARG A 368 11.74 -6.49 -12.35
N ILE A 369 11.42 -6.01 -13.56
CA ILE A 369 10.38 -4.99 -13.74
C ILE A 369 9.07 -5.58 -13.24
N ARG A 370 8.47 -4.93 -12.25
CA ARG A 370 7.24 -5.45 -11.64
C ARG A 370 6.10 -5.46 -12.64
N THR A 371 5.30 -6.52 -12.64
CA THR A 371 4.00 -6.50 -13.34
C THR A 371 3.17 -5.38 -12.72
N PRO A 372 2.68 -4.41 -13.52
CA PRO A 372 1.85 -3.33 -13.00
C PRO A 372 0.63 -3.89 -12.27
N GLU A 373 0.27 -3.26 -11.15
CA GLU A 373 -0.97 -3.64 -10.48
C GLU A 373 -2.17 -3.27 -11.35
N GLU A 374 -3.17 -4.15 -11.33
CA GLU A 374 -4.43 -3.89 -12.02
C GLU A 374 -5.11 -2.65 -11.42
N PRO A 375 -5.56 -1.70 -12.26
CA PRO A 375 -6.15 -0.48 -11.77
C PRO A 375 -7.46 -0.77 -11.04
N ASN A 376 -7.80 0.11 -10.12
CA ASN A 376 -9.07 0.04 -9.39
C ASN A 376 -10.25 0.67 -10.18
N TRP A 377 -10.05 0.89 -11.47
CA TRP A 377 -11.07 1.25 -12.45
C TRP A 377 -11.07 0.20 -13.57
N VAL A 378 -12.12 0.17 -14.36
CA VAL A 378 -12.24 -0.68 -15.54
C VAL A 378 -12.45 0.18 -16.78
N LYS A 379 -11.92 -0.26 -17.91
CA LYS A 379 -12.17 0.35 -19.21
C LYS A 379 -13.04 -0.59 -20.03
N LEU A 380 -14.12 -0.09 -20.60
CA LEU A 380 -14.97 -0.82 -21.54
C LEU A 380 -14.59 -0.50 -22.99
N ASP A 381 -15.14 -1.25 -23.94
CA ASP A 381 -14.85 -1.13 -25.38
C ASP A 381 -15.24 0.23 -25.96
N ASN A 382 -16.20 0.90 -25.33
CA ASN A 382 -16.59 2.30 -25.59
C ASN A 382 -15.52 3.32 -25.17
N VAL A 383 -14.34 2.87 -24.71
CA VAL A 383 -13.21 3.71 -24.29
C VAL A 383 -13.48 4.50 -23.01
N ILE A 384 -14.65 4.35 -22.39
CA ILE A 384 -14.99 4.99 -21.12
C ILE A 384 -14.44 4.18 -19.95
N TYR A 385 -13.91 4.92 -18.98
CA TYR A 385 -13.39 4.41 -17.73
C TYR A 385 -14.47 4.47 -16.67
N TYR A 386 -14.60 3.40 -15.89
CA TYR A 386 -15.58 3.28 -14.82
C TYR A 386 -14.89 2.94 -13.51
N LYS A 387 -15.34 3.56 -12.43
CA LYS A 387 -14.98 3.16 -11.07
C LYS A 387 -16.23 3.11 -10.20
N SER A 388 -16.11 2.40 -9.09
CA SER A 388 -17.11 2.40 -8.03
C SER A 388 -16.52 3.05 -6.78
N ASP A 389 -17.31 3.86 -6.08
CA ASP A 389 -16.95 4.39 -4.76
C ASP A 389 -18.06 4.07 -3.75
N ASN A 390 -17.96 2.89 -3.16
CA ASN A 390 -18.96 2.38 -2.22
C ASN A 390 -18.38 2.32 -0.80
N THR A 391 -17.58 3.32 -0.45
CA THR A 391 -16.94 3.39 0.85
C THR A 391 -17.82 4.14 1.84
N TYR A 392 -18.03 3.54 3.02
CA TYR A 392 -18.70 4.23 4.12
C TYR A 392 -17.80 5.31 4.69
N SER A 393 -18.42 6.40 5.16
CA SER A 393 -17.69 7.41 5.93
C SER A 393 -17.28 6.82 7.28
N SER A 394 -16.14 7.25 7.83
CA SER A 394 -15.66 6.77 9.13
C SER A 394 -15.30 7.92 10.07
N GLN A 395 -15.48 7.71 11.37
CA GLN A 395 -15.07 8.64 12.42
C GLN A 395 -14.38 7.89 13.56
N GLU A 396 -13.16 8.28 13.91
CA GLU A 396 -12.48 7.74 15.08
C GLU A 396 -12.89 8.51 16.34
N LEU A 397 -13.33 7.80 17.38
CA LEU A 397 -13.66 8.31 18.71
C LEU A 397 -13.16 7.33 19.76
N ASN A 398 -12.41 7.82 20.76
CA ASN A 398 -11.90 7.01 21.88
C ASN A 398 -11.13 5.74 21.43
N GLY A 399 -10.34 5.86 20.35
CA GLY A 399 -9.58 4.74 19.78
C GLY A 399 -10.43 3.68 19.06
N LYS A 400 -11.69 4.00 18.72
CA LYS A 400 -12.59 3.14 17.94
C LYS A 400 -13.04 3.85 16.67
N ILE A 401 -13.11 3.13 15.55
CA ILE A 401 -13.51 3.67 14.24
C ILE A 401 -14.97 3.30 13.96
N TYR A 402 -15.86 4.28 13.93
CA TYR A 402 -17.28 4.10 13.62
C TYR A 402 -17.54 4.35 12.14
N TYR A 403 -18.29 3.48 11.47
CA TYR A 403 -18.62 3.57 10.05
C TYR A 403 -20.08 3.97 9.86
N TYR A 404 -20.35 4.99 9.05
CA TYR A 404 -21.69 5.54 8.88
C TYR A 404 -22.00 5.89 7.42
N PRO A 405 -23.28 5.89 7.02
CA PRO A 405 -23.67 6.23 5.65
C PRO A 405 -23.28 7.66 5.26
N THR A 406 -22.86 7.83 4.02
CA THR A 406 -22.55 9.15 3.45
C THR A 406 -23.83 9.98 3.31
N VAL A 407 -23.77 11.25 3.74
CA VAL A 407 -24.91 12.19 3.68
C VAL A 407 -25.08 12.80 2.27
N PRO A 408 -26.27 13.29 1.89
CA PRO A 408 -26.49 13.89 0.57
C PRO A 408 -25.92 15.31 0.49
N TYR A 409 -24.59 15.44 0.48
CA TYR A 409 -23.88 16.73 0.53
C TYR A 409 -24.37 17.75 -0.50
N ALA A 410 -24.64 17.31 -1.75
CA ALA A 410 -25.14 18.18 -2.81
C ALA A 410 -26.54 18.75 -2.53
N GLU A 411 -27.43 17.97 -1.91
CA GLU A 411 -28.77 18.44 -1.54
C GLU A 411 -28.71 19.40 -0.34
N ILE A 412 -27.82 19.13 0.61
CA ILE A 412 -27.55 20.01 1.76
C ILE A 412 -26.99 21.35 1.26
N ASP A 413 -26.05 21.33 0.31
CA ASP A 413 -25.49 22.53 -0.31
C ASP A 413 -26.53 23.32 -1.07
N ALA A 414 -27.41 22.63 -1.83
CA ALA A 414 -28.51 23.28 -2.52
C ALA A 414 -29.49 23.94 -1.53
N ALA A 415 -29.80 23.30 -0.41
CA ALA A 415 -30.63 23.87 0.64
C ALA A 415 -29.99 25.10 1.29
N TYR A 416 -28.72 25.01 1.65
CA TYR A 416 -27.95 26.14 2.20
C TYR A 416 -27.91 27.32 1.23
N ASN A 417 -27.66 27.06 -0.06
CA ASN A 417 -27.63 28.10 -1.09
C ASN A 417 -29.00 28.75 -1.34
N ARG A 418 -30.11 28.09 -0.97
CA ARG A 418 -31.46 28.69 -0.95
C ARG A 418 -31.73 29.52 0.31
N GLY A 419 -30.79 29.58 1.25
CA GLY A 419 -30.90 30.31 2.52
C GLY A 419 -31.55 29.50 3.65
N GLU A 420 -31.65 28.18 3.51
CA GLU A 420 -32.16 27.32 4.58
C GLU A 420 -31.12 27.14 5.70
N GLU A 421 -31.56 27.14 6.96
CA GLU A 421 -30.68 26.93 8.12
C GLU A 421 -30.70 25.51 8.69
N TYR A 422 -31.60 24.67 8.18
CA TYR A 422 -31.82 23.29 8.61
C TYR A 422 -32.01 22.40 7.39
N PHE A 423 -31.60 21.14 7.49
CA PHE A 423 -31.83 20.13 6.47
C PHE A 423 -32.48 18.91 7.13
N THR A 424 -33.59 18.43 6.57
CA THR A 424 -34.28 17.24 7.09
C THR A 424 -33.92 16.02 6.28
N VAL A 425 -33.38 14.99 6.94
CA VAL A 425 -33.14 13.70 6.32
C VAL A 425 -34.47 12.99 6.09
N SER A 426 -34.75 12.64 4.83
CA SER A 426 -35.94 11.88 4.44
C SER A 426 -35.65 10.38 4.39
N GLN A 427 -36.70 9.55 4.38
CA GLN A 427 -36.58 8.12 4.11
C GLN A 427 -35.92 7.83 2.75
N LYS A 428 -36.11 8.71 1.76
CA LYS A 428 -35.44 8.59 0.44
C LYS A 428 -33.93 8.78 0.57
N HIS A 429 -33.46 9.69 1.42
CA HIS A 429 -32.01 9.86 1.68
C HIS A 429 -31.45 8.64 2.39
N LEU A 430 -32.18 8.06 3.36
CA LEU A 430 -31.75 6.83 4.06
C LEU A 430 -31.68 5.64 3.12
N LYS A 431 -32.72 5.43 2.30
CA LYS A 431 -32.71 4.43 1.23
C LYS A 431 -31.61 4.71 0.21
N GLY A 432 -31.26 5.97 -0.01
CA GLY A 432 -30.31 6.44 -1.02
C GLY A 432 -28.83 6.45 -0.60
N ALA A 433 -28.57 6.41 0.71
CA ALA A 433 -27.23 6.52 1.27
C ALA A 433 -26.42 5.26 0.99
N GLY A 434 -25.10 5.37 0.80
CA GLY A 434 -24.20 4.22 0.63
C GLY A 434 -24.51 3.25 -0.52
N LYS A 435 -25.36 3.67 -1.49
CA LYS A 435 -25.63 2.92 -2.71
C LYS A 435 -24.40 2.84 -3.61
N ASN A 436 -24.36 1.83 -4.49
CA ASN A 436 -23.29 1.71 -5.48
C ASN A 436 -23.16 2.99 -6.33
N GLN A 437 -22.13 3.80 -6.07
CA GLN A 437 -21.85 5.02 -6.82
C GLN A 437 -20.88 4.69 -7.94
N PHE A 438 -21.40 4.60 -9.16
CA PHE A 438 -20.56 4.45 -10.34
C PHE A 438 -20.21 5.81 -10.90
N PHE A 439 -18.94 5.96 -11.25
CA PHE A 439 -18.43 7.15 -11.91
C PHE A 439 -17.88 6.76 -13.26
N ALA A 440 -18.11 7.61 -14.26
CA ALA A 440 -17.46 7.52 -15.56
C ALA A 440 -16.49 8.66 -15.80
N ALA A 441 -15.39 8.35 -16.47
CA ALA A 441 -14.44 9.32 -17.00
C ALA A 441 -14.12 8.98 -18.46
N ARG A 442 -13.88 10.03 -19.25
CA ARG A 442 -13.42 9.88 -20.65
C ARG A 442 -11.92 9.81 -20.76
N GLU A 443 -11.25 10.57 -19.90
CA GLU A 443 -9.80 10.60 -19.85
C GLU A 443 -9.32 9.48 -18.94
N LYS A 444 -8.10 9.00 -19.21
CA LYS A 444 -7.49 7.99 -18.38
C LYS A 444 -7.37 8.55 -16.95
N PRO A 445 -7.84 7.82 -15.92
CA PRO A 445 -7.76 8.30 -14.55
C PRO A 445 -6.32 8.60 -14.13
N ASN A 446 -6.16 9.66 -13.34
CA ASN A 446 -4.88 10.27 -12.88
C ASN A 446 -4.23 11.27 -13.86
N GLU A 447 -4.85 11.56 -15.00
CA GLU A 447 -4.42 12.65 -15.90
C GLU A 447 -5.30 13.92 -15.75
N ALA A 448 -6.55 13.79 -15.25
CA ALA A 448 -7.40 14.87 -14.74
C ALA A 448 -8.58 14.32 -13.92
N ASP A 449 -9.11 15.09 -12.95
CA ASP A 449 -10.35 14.76 -12.19
C ASP A 449 -11.60 15.00 -13.05
N SER A 450 -11.86 14.09 -14.00
CA SER A 450 -13.00 14.16 -14.94
C SER A 450 -14.16 13.20 -14.59
N TRP A 451 -14.12 12.60 -13.39
CA TRP A 451 -15.13 11.64 -12.94
C TRP A 451 -16.51 12.27 -12.79
N LYS A 452 -17.51 11.68 -13.44
CA LYS A 452 -18.92 12.07 -13.32
C LYS A 452 -19.73 10.93 -12.73
N LEU A 453 -20.54 11.24 -11.71
CA LEU A 453 -21.48 10.30 -11.11
C LEU A 453 -22.54 9.89 -12.12
N ILE A 454 -22.83 8.59 -12.19
CA ILE A 454 -23.90 8.01 -13.01
C ILE A 454 -24.94 7.39 -12.07
N THR A 455 -26.21 7.63 -12.35
CA THR A 455 -27.32 7.15 -11.53
C THR A 455 -28.03 5.96 -12.17
N PRO A 456 -28.38 4.91 -11.41
CA PRO A 456 -29.25 3.82 -11.87
C PRO A 456 -30.59 4.26 -12.44
N ILE A 457 -31.10 3.53 -13.44
CA ILE A 457 -32.45 3.71 -14.02
C ILE A 457 -33.50 3.39 -12.97
N ASP A 458 -33.40 2.20 -12.36
CA ASP A 458 -34.36 1.70 -11.41
C ASP A 458 -33.67 1.35 -10.09
N TYR A 459 -33.89 2.19 -9.10
CA TYR A 459 -33.79 1.75 -7.71
C TYR A 459 -35.15 1.20 -7.31
N THR A 460 -35.46 -0.05 -7.68
CA THR A 460 -36.63 -0.69 -7.09
C THR A 460 -36.36 -0.94 -5.60
N ASP A 461 -37.42 -0.98 -4.80
CA ASP A 461 -37.29 -1.25 -3.36
C ASP A 461 -36.68 -2.65 -3.09
N ASP A 462 -36.76 -3.56 -4.07
CA ASP A 462 -36.15 -4.91 -4.03
C ASP A 462 -34.67 -4.92 -4.45
N LEU A 463 -34.18 -3.84 -5.07
CA LEU A 463 -32.79 -3.61 -5.46
C LEU A 463 -32.11 -2.66 -4.46
N MET A 464 -32.32 -2.83 -3.16
CA MET A 464 -31.60 -2.06 -2.14
C MET A 464 -30.10 -2.43 -2.16
N VAL A 465 -29.38 -1.87 -3.14
CA VAL A 465 -27.97 -2.09 -3.44
C VAL A 465 -27.12 -1.44 -2.35
N TRP A 466 -26.99 -2.12 -1.22
CA TRP A 466 -26.03 -1.84 -0.16
C TRP A 466 -24.91 -2.84 -0.25
N GLN A 467 -23.82 -2.47 -0.91
CA GLN A 467 -22.66 -3.35 -0.97
C GLN A 467 -21.41 -2.52 -0.88
N SER A 468 -20.90 -2.47 0.34
CA SER A 468 -19.51 -2.13 0.59
C SER A 468 -18.62 -2.91 -0.38
N GLY A 469 -17.64 -2.21 -0.92
CA GLY A 469 -16.81 -2.74 -1.99
C GLY A 469 -16.09 -1.58 -2.64
N GLY A 470 -14.84 -1.40 -2.24
CA GLY A 470 -14.01 -0.36 -2.82
C GLY A 470 -13.69 -0.63 -4.28
N GLU A 471 -13.01 0.29 -4.92
CA GLU A 471 -12.51 0.23 -6.30
C GLU A 471 -11.78 -1.09 -6.69
N LYS A 472 -11.30 -1.88 -5.71
CA LYS A 472 -10.62 -3.19 -5.89
C LYS A 472 -11.53 -4.36 -6.29
N VAL A 473 -12.85 -4.20 -6.25
CA VAL A 473 -13.83 -5.27 -6.54
C VAL A 473 -14.57 -5.10 -7.88
N LEU A 474 -14.06 -4.23 -8.75
CA LEU A 474 -14.61 -4.00 -10.09
C LEU A 474 -13.80 -4.75 -11.17
N LEU A 475 -14.44 -5.59 -11.98
CA LEU A 475 -13.83 -6.26 -13.14
C LEU A 475 -14.55 -5.90 -14.45
N ASN A 476 -13.80 -5.90 -15.56
CA ASN A 476 -14.38 -6.00 -16.90
C ASN A 476 -14.24 -7.45 -17.36
N ILE A 477 -15.39 -8.09 -17.61
CA ILE A 477 -15.49 -9.44 -18.17
C ILE A 477 -16.39 -9.36 -19.39
N ASN A 478 -15.84 -9.65 -20.57
CA ASN A 478 -16.57 -9.60 -21.85
C ASN A 478 -17.35 -8.29 -22.06
N ASN A 479 -16.70 -7.16 -21.77
CA ASN A 479 -17.26 -5.82 -21.89
C ASN A 479 -18.45 -5.53 -20.95
N LYS A 480 -18.62 -6.35 -19.91
CA LYS A 480 -19.57 -6.14 -18.81
C LYS A 480 -18.82 -5.80 -17.54
N VAL A 481 -19.36 -4.87 -16.77
CA VAL A 481 -18.78 -4.51 -15.48
C VAL A 481 -19.35 -5.42 -14.41
N ILE A 482 -18.46 -6.05 -13.66
CA ILE A 482 -18.77 -6.96 -12.57
C ILE A 482 -18.30 -6.31 -11.27
N GLN A 483 -19.23 -6.09 -10.35
CA GLN A 483 -18.97 -5.48 -9.04
C GLN A 483 -19.20 -6.52 -7.94
N PHE A 484 -18.14 -6.97 -7.29
CA PHE A 484 -18.24 -7.91 -6.17
C PHE A 484 -18.68 -7.22 -4.87
N ILE A 485 -19.21 -8.04 -3.97
CA ILE A 485 -19.86 -7.63 -2.73
C ILE A 485 -18.93 -7.90 -1.57
N ASP A 486 -18.43 -6.87 -0.91
CA ASP A 486 -17.47 -7.05 0.19
C ASP A 486 -18.20 -7.28 1.52
N TYR A 487 -18.53 -8.55 1.83
CA TYR A 487 -19.19 -8.92 3.08
C TYR A 487 -18.32 -8.70 4.33
N TYR A 488 -17.01 -8.49 4.18
CA TYR A 488 -16.14 -8.17 5.32
C TYR A 488 -16.36 -6.75 5.81
N GLN A 489 -16.57 -5.79 4.90
CA GLN A 489 -16.90 -4.43 5.29
C GLN A 489 -18.27 -4.38 5.98
N ILE A 490 -19.27 -5.13 5.51
CA ILE A 490 -20.55 -5.34 6.22
C ILE A 490 -20.31 -5.89 7.63
N GLU A 491 -19.46 -6.92 7.77
CA GLU A 491 -19.13 -7.51 9.08
C GLU A 491 -18.44 -6.49 10.01
N LEU A 492 -17.51 -5.68 9.48
CA LEU A 492 -16.81 -4.64 10.25
C LEU A 492 -17.79 -3.61 10.81
N MET A 493 -18.74 -3.12 10.00
CA MET A 493 -19.74 -2.16 10.44
C MET A 493 -20.59 -2.67 11.60
N ILE A 494 -20.94 -3.96 11.56
CA ILE A 494 -21.80 -4.58 12.57
C ILE A 494 -21.04 -4.88 13.85
N LYS A 495 -19.77 -5.31 13.74
CA LYS A 495 -19.02 -5.84 14.89
C LYS A 495 -18.03 -4.88 15.53
N SER A 496 -17.53 -3.87 14.79
CA SER A 496 -16.40 -3.07 15.27
C SER A 496 -16.49 -1.59 14.90
N PRO A 497 -16.97 -0.73 15.82
CA PRO A 497 -17.61 -1.09 17.09
C PRO A 497 -19.05 -1.62 16.87
N PRO A 498 -19.62 -2.37 17.83
CA PRO A 498 -21.00 -2.84 17.71
C PRO A 498 -21.99 -1.68 17.51
N ILE A 499 -22.99 -1.87 16.65
CA ILE A 499 -23.99 -0.83 16.30
C ILE A 499 -24.65 -0.23 17.55
N GLU A 500 -24.83 -1.01 18.60
CA GLU A 500 -25.41 -0.58 19.87
C GLU A 500 -24.61 0.55 20.57
N SER A 501 -23.32 0.70 20.24
CA SER A 501 -22.44 1.74 20.81
C SER A 501 -22.48 3.08 20.07
N TYR A 502 -23.19 3.15 18.93
CA TYR A 502 -23.20 4.33 18.06
C TYR A 502 -23.91 5.54 18.65
N SER A 503 -24.57 5.42 19.81
CA SER A 503 -25.06 6.58 20.57
C SER A 503 -23.94 7.58 20.89
N THR A 504 -22.70 7.09 21.07
CA THR A 504 -21.51 7.94 21.25
C THR A 504 -21.23 8.79 20.00
N LEU A 505 -21.34 8.19 18.81
CA LEU A 505 -21.14 8.87 17.54
C LEU A 505 -22.26 9.88 17.27
N VAL A 506 -23.51 9.49 17.52
CA VAL A 506 -24.67 10.40 17.37
C VAL A 506 -24.50 11.62 18.28
N ASN A 507 -24.15 11.43 19.56
CA ASN A 507 -23.92 12.54 20.49
C ASN A 507 -22.77 13.45 20.02
N TYR A 508 -21.67 12.87 19.55
CA TYR A 508 -20.56 13.62 18.98
C TYR A 508 -21.03 14.51 17.80
N PHE A 509 -21.80 13.96 16.86
CA PHE A 509 -22.32 14.74 15.74
C PHE A 509 -23.30 15.82 16.19
N ARG A 510 -24.17 15.56 17.17
CA ARG A 510 -25.07 16.59 17.75
C ARG A 510 -24.31 17.71 18.44
N ASP A 511 -23.25 17.39 19.17
CA ASP A 511 -22.39 18.38 19.80
C ASP A 511 -21.67 19.24 18.76
N CYS A 512 -21.19 18.64 17.66
CA CYS A 512 -20.62 19.36 16.53
C CYS A 512 -21.66 20.26 15.84
N GLU A 513 -22.85 19.75 15.54
CA GLU A 513 -23.96 20.53 14.98
C GLU A 513 -24.22 21.78 15.84
N LYS A 514 -24.37 21.59 17.15
CA LYS A 514 -24.59 22.68 18.10
C LYS A 514 -23.45 23.69 18.10
N LYS A 515 -22.20 23.21 18.19
CA LYS A 515 -21.00 24.08 18.17
C LYS A 515 -20.93 24.94 16.93
N TYR A 516 -21.16 24.39 15.74
CA TYR A 516 -21.10 25.16 14.50
C TYR A 516 -22.28 26.13 14.36
N ARG A 517 -23.43 25.81 14.94
CA ARG A 517 -24.64 26.65 14.90
C ARG A 517 -24.59 27.83 15.88
N GLU A 518 -24.26 27.56 17.15
CA GLU A 518 -24.13 28.57 18.21
C GLU A 518 -22.80 29.32 18.14
N GLY A 519 -21.81 28.69 17.52
CA GLY A 519 -20.46 29.15 17.36
C GLY A 519 -19.52 28.77 18.51
N PHE A 520 -18.23 28.71 18.20
CA PHE A 520 -17.18 28.43 19.17
C PHE A 520 -15.90 29.20 18.84
N TYR A 521 -15.06 29.44 19.85
CA TYR A 521 -13.74 30.00 19.63
C TYR A 521 -12.76 28.90 19.24
N ASP A 522 -12.16 29.02 18.05
CA ASP A 522 -11.11 28.10 17.59
C ASP A 522 -9.74 28.68 17.96
N PRO A 523 -8.98 28.05 18.89
CA PRO A 523 -7.69 28.56 19.34
C PRO A 523 -6.57 28.42 18.30
N VAL A 524 -6.73 27.55 17.30
CA VAL A 524 -5.76 27.37 16.20
C VAL A 524 -5.96 28.45 15.15
N LEU A 525 -7.22 28.77 14.83
CA LEU A 525 -7.55 29.82 13.87
C LEU A 525 -7.53 31.22 14.49
N GLY A 526 -7.66 31.33 15.82
CA GLY A 526 -7.59 32.59 16.56
C GLY A 526 -8.85 33.46 16.46
N TYR A 527 -9.98 32.90 16.03
CA TYR A 527 -11.26 33.62 15.94
C TYR A 527 -12.47 32.73 16.21
N PHE A 528 -13.64 33.37 16.37
CA PHE A 528 -14.91 32.68 16.60
C PHE A 528 -15.49 32.15 15.28
N VAL A 529 -15.76 30.85 15.23
CA VAL A 529 -16.27 30.14 14.06
C VAL A 529 -17.76 29.89 14.22
N ILE A 530 -18.55 30.32 13.25
CA ILE A 530 -19.97 29.96 13.07
C ILE A 530 -20.12 29.48 11.62
N SER A 531 -20.75 28.34 11.40
CA SER A 531 -21.03 27.82 10.06
C SER A 531 -22.33 27.02 10.03
N ILE A 532 -23.38 27.63 9.47
CA ILE A 532 -24.69 26.97 9.32
C ILE A 532 -24.60 25.76 8.38
N ARG A 533 -23.80 25.84 7.31
CA ARG A 533 -23.58 24.71 6.39
C ARG A 533 -22.96 23.51 7.09
N GLU A 534 -21.92 23.72 7.89
CA GLU A 534 -21.31 22.64 8.69
C GLU A 534 -22.29 22.10 9.72
N ALA A 535 -23.06 22.98 10.38
CA ALA A 535 -24.11 22.55 11.30
C ALA A 535 -25.15 21.64 10.61
N MET A 536 -25.58 21.98 9.38
CA MET A 536 -26.49 21.14 8.58
C MET A 536 -25.86 19.78 8.24
N TYR A 537 -24.57 19.74 7.89
CA TYR A 537 -23.87 18.47 7.65
C TYR A 537 -23.83 17.58 8.88
N TYR A 538 -23.45 18.12 10.04
CA TYR A 538 -23.41 17.35 11.28
C TYR A 538 -24.80 16.92 11.76
N GLY A 539 -25.82 17.76 11.58
CA GLY A 539 -27.21 17.40 11.85
C GLY A 539 -27.69 16.24 10.97
N ALA A 540 -27.40 16.30 9.66
CA ALA A 540 -27.71 15.21 8.73
C ALA A 540 -26.95 13.91 9.06
N LYS A 541 -25.66 14.00 9.45
CA LYS A 541 -24.87 12.84 9.89
C LYS A 541 -25.50 12.19 11.12
N ALA A 542 -25.92 12.99 12.10
CA ALA A 542 -26.56 12.48 13.30
C ALA A 542 -27.92 11.82 13.00
N ASP A 543 -28.78 12.49 12.23
CA ASP A 543 -30.10 11.96 11.80
C ASP A 543 -29.94 10.62 11.05
N MET A 544 -29.02 10.56 10.09
CA MET A 544 -28.79 9.34 9.29
C MET A 544 -28.23 8.21 10.14
N THR A 545 -27.25 8.50 11.00
CA THR A 545 -26.66 7.51 11.91
C THR A 545 -27.71 6.96 12.87
N GLU A 546 -28.55 7.82 13.45
CA GLU A 546 -29.61 7.43 14.37
C GLU A 546 -30.68 6.57 13.69
N ALA A 547 -31.11 6.95 12.48
CA ALA A 547 -32.06 6.16 11.70
C ALA A 547 -31.49 4.80 11.29
N PHE A 548 -30.22 4.78 10.90
CA PHE A 548 -29.49 3.56 10.58
C PHE A 548 -29.40 2.62 11.77
N MET A 549 -29.05 3.10 12.97
CA MET A 549 -29.01 2.29 14.19
C MET A 549 -30.34 1.57 14.49
N LYS A 550 -31.49 2.20 14.20
CA LYS A 550 -32.81 1.64 14.53
C LYS A 550 -33.15 0.39 13.71
N ASN A 551 -32.78 0.36 12.43
CA ASN A 551 -33.07 -0.76 11.52
C ASN A 551 -31.82 -1.23 10.77
N TYR A 552 -30.66 -1.26 11.43
CA TYR A 552 -29.36 -1.46 10.76
C TYR A 552 -29.29 -2.76 9.95
N LYS A 553 -29.98 -3.83 10.37
CA LYS A 553 -30.01 -5.08 9.61
C LYS A 553 -30.70 -4.93 8.26
N GLU A 554 -31.81 -4.19 8.21
CA GLU A 554 -32.55 -3.89 6.98
C GLU A 554 -31.72 -3.00 6.02
N TYR A 555 -30.87 -2.13 6.58
CA TYR A 555 -30.06 -1.20 5.78
C TYR A 555 -28.65 -1.72 5.42
N ILE A 556 -28.09 -2.69 6.14
CA ILE A 556 -26.72 -3.18 5.87
C ILE A 556 -26.74 -4.53 5.19
N MET A 557 -27.65 -5.42 5.60
CA MET A 557 -27.59 -6.83 5.25
C MET A 557 -28.49 -7.11 4.04
N PRO A 558 -27.96 -7.69 2.94
CA PRO A 558 -28.74 -8.00 1.74
C PRO A 558 -29.98 -8.87 2.02
N ASP A 559 -31.09 -8.70 1.29
CA ASP A 559 -32.28 -9.57 1.43
C ASP A 559 -32.04 -10.99 0.92
N GLU A 560 -31.12 -11.14 -0.02
CA GLU A 560 -30.68 -12.41 -0.56
C GLU A 560 -29.17 -12.54 -0.45
N SER A 561 -28.66 -13.78 -0.45
CA SER A 561 -27.23 -14.00 -0.62
C SER A 561 -26.84 -13.69 -2.05
N LEU A 562 -25.94 -12.73 -2.25
CA LEU A 562 -25.53 -12.26 -3.56
C LEU A 562 -23.99 -12.39 -3.66
N THR A 563 -23.46 -12.71 -4.86
CA THR A 563 -22.00 -12.79 -5.08
C THR A 563 -21.41 -11.58 -5.77
N HIS A 564 -22.14 -10.99 -6.70
CA HIS A 564 -21.77 -9.79 -7.43
C HIS A 564 -22.99 -9.17 -8.13
N TYR A 565 -22.80 -7.98 -8.69
CA TYR A 565 -23.70 -7.38 -9.66
C TYR A 565 -23.08 -7.39 -11.06
N THR A 566 -23.92 -7.64 -12.06
CA THR A 566 -23.62 -7.28 -13.45
C THR A 566 -24.16 -5.87 -13.71
N VAL A 567 -23.30 -4.97 -14.17
CA VAL A 567 -23.59 -3.56 -14.38
C VAL A 567 -23.53 -3.25 -15.87
N GLU A 568 -24.64 -2.74 -16.41
CA GLU A 568 -24.75 -2.32 -17.79
C GLU A 568 -24.97 -0.80 -17.87
N PHE A 569 -24.13 -0.11 -18.63
CA PHE A 569 -24.21 1.34 -18.82
C PHE A 569 -25.11 1.66 -20.02
N LYS A 570 -26.09 2.54 -19.82
CA LYS A 570 -27.06 2.97 -20.86
C LYS A 570 -26.81 4.43 -21.23
N TYR A 571 -26.77 4.69 -22.54
CA TYR A 571 -26.38 5.98 -23.14
C TYR A 571 -27.56 6.82 -23.58
#